data_AF-A0A9X6NUR0-F1
#
_entry.id   AF-A0A9X6NUR0-F1
#
_cell.length_a   1.000
_cell.length_b   1.000
_cell.length_c   1.000
_cell.angle_alpha   90.00
_cell.angle_beta   90.00
_cell.angle_gamma   90.00
#
_symmetry.space_group_name_H-M   'P 1'
#
loop_
_entity.id
_entity.type
_entity.pdbx_description
1 polymer ?
#
loop_
_entity_poly.entity_id
_entity_poly.type
_entity_poly.pdbx_seq_one_letter_code
_entity_poly.pdbx_strand_id
1 'polypeptide(L)' 'MTLMLADLHTMKVGTVLQKGKRKRIFLGVKGMFAYYRTPSSKSITGENLTIFRKWLLDAKVVEN' A
#
# COMPACT_ATOMS: atom_id res chain seq x y z
N MET A 1 -6.34 11.54 -6.88
CA MET A 1 -6.20 11.82 -5.45
C MET A 1 -4.87 11.27 -4.98
N THR A 2 -4.07 12.05 -4.27
CA THR A 2 -2.80 11.62 -3.69
C THR A 2 -3.07 10.93 -2.36
N LEU A 3 -2.55 9.73 -2.15
CA LEU A 3 -2.76 8.97 -0.92
C LEU A 3 -1.80 9.40 0.20
N MET A 4 -2.32 9.50 1.41
CA MET A 4 -1.59 9.77 2.64
C MET A 4 -1.60 8.55 3.56
N LEU A 5 -0.66 8.53 4.52
CA LEU A 5 -0.56 7.44 5.50
C LEU A 5 -1.84 7.27 6.32
N ALA A 6 -2.54 8.38 6.61
CA ALA A 6 -3.81 8.38 7.33
C ALA A 6 -4.91 7.61 6.57
N ASP A 7 -4.92 7.68 5.23
CA ASP A 7 -5.91 7.00 4.39
C ASP A 7 -5.80 5.48 4.48
N LEU A 8 -4.63 4.93 4.85
CA LEU A 8 -4.44 3.49 5.02
C LEU A 8 -5.24 2.93 6.21
N HIS A 9 -5.45 3.74 7.26
CA HIS A 9 -6.17 3.29 8.45
C HIS A 9 -7.65 3.06 8.18
N THR A 10 -8.21 3.76 7.19
CA THR A 10 -9.60 3.62 6.75
C THR A 10 -9.74 2.70 5.54
N MET A 11 -8.62 2.30 4.92
CA MET A 11 -8.59 1.46 3.73
C MET A 11 -8.85 -0.01 4.07
N LYS A 12 -9.65 -0.68 3.25
CA LYS A 12 -9.96 -2.11 3.41
C LYS A 12 -8.75 -2.97 3.01
N VAL A 13 -8.49 -4.03 3.78
CA VAL A 13 -7.53 -5.06 3.37
C VAL A 13 -7.97 -5.66 2.02
N GLY A 14 -7.05 -5.77 1.08
CA GLY A 14 -7.29 -6.20 -0.30
C GLY A 14 -7.31 -5.05 -1.32
N THR A 15 -7.34 -3.79 -0.89
CA THR A 15 -7.29 -2.64 -1.82
C THR A 15 -6.00 -2.63 -2.63
N VAL A 16 -6.11 -2.37 -3.95
CA VAL A 16 -4.97 -2.29 -4.85
C VAL A 16 -4.47 -0.85 -4.95
N LEU A 17 -3.20 -0.66 -4.63
CA LEU A 17 -2.46 0.59 -4.75
C LEU A 17 -1.55 0.55 -5.97
N GLN A 18 -1.55 1.58 -6.79
CA GLN A 18 -0.71 1.70 -7.98
C GLN A 18 0.11 2.98 -7.96
N LYS A 19 1.43 2.85 -8.12
CA LYS A 19 2.37 3.94 -8.38
C LYS A 19 3.13 3.69 -9.66
N GLY A 20 2.86 4.48 -10.70
CA GLY A 20 3.35 4.22 -12.06
C GLY A 20 2.94 2.83 -12.56
N LYS A 21 3.92 1.98 -12.90
CA LYS A 21 3.70 0.59 -13.32
C LYS A 21 3.64 -0.42 -12.16
N ARG A 22 3.94 0.01 -10.92
CA ARG A 22 4.01 -0.89 -9.75
C ARG A 22 2.65 -0.95 -9.06
N LYS A 23 2.13 -2.17 -8.88
CA LYS A 23 0.90 -2.45 -8.12
C LYS A 23 1.23 -3.20 -6.83
N ARG A 24 0.54 -2.86 -5.75
CA ARG A 24 0.65 -3.49 -4.43
C ARG A 24 -0.75 -3.66 -3.84
N ILE A 25 -1.04 -4.81 -3.27
CA ILE A 25 -2.30 -5.11 -2.58
C ILE A 25 -2.07 -4.84 -1.10
N PHE A 26 -2.88 -4.00 -0.49
CA PHE A 26 -2.78 -3.66 0.93
C PHE A 26 -3.25 -4.83 1.80
N LEU A 27 -2.44 -5.22 2.79
CA LEU A 27 -2.71 -6.35 3.68
C LEU A 27 -2.97 -5.94 5.13
N GLY A 28 -2.72 -4.68 5.50
CA GLY A 28 -2.94 -4.14 6.84
C GLY A 28 -1.75 -3.36 7.40
N VAL A 29 -1.98 -2.66 8.51
CA VAL A 29 -0.96 -1.91 9.28
C VAL A 29 -0.91 -2.46 10.71
N LYS A 30 0.30 -2.78 11.20
CA LYS A 30 0.54 -3.20 12.59
C LYS A 30 1.51 -2.22 13.24
N GLY A 31 1.00 -1.29 14.06
CA GLY A 31 1.76 -0.37 14.93
C GLY A 31 2.78 0.54 14.24
N MET A 32 3.79 -0.04 13.58
CA MET A 32 4.90 0.62 12.89
C MET A 32 5.20 0.06 11.48
N PHE A 33 4.47 -0.97 11.03
CA PHE A 33 4.71 -1.63 9.73
C PHE A 33 3.45 -1.69 8.87
N ALA A 34 3.62 -1.44 7.57
CA ALA A 34 2.59 -1.65 6.55
C ALA A 34 2.95 -2.90 5.73
N TYR A 35 1.96 -3.75 5.47
CA TYR A 35 2.12 -4.98 4.70
C TYR A 35 1.43 -4.88 3.35
N TYR A 36 2.09 -5.38 2.31
CA TYR A 36 1.51 -5.47 0.98
C TYR A 36 2.00 -6.69 0.20
N ARG A 37 1.33 -7.00 -0.90
CA ARG A 37 1.72 -8.04 -1.86
C ARG A 37 1.63 -7.53 -3.30
N THR A 38 2.60 -7.81 -4.14
CA THR A 38 2.50 -7.50 -5.58
C THR A 38 1.58 -8.52 -6.24
N PRO A 39 0.64 -8.12 -7.14
CA PRO A 39 -0.32 -9.04 -7.75
C PRO A 39 0.31 -10.26 -8.45
N SER A 40 1.48 -10.10 -9.06
CA SER A 40 2.21 -11.18 -9.74
C SER A 40 3.13 -12.00 -8.84
N SER A 41 3.27 -11.64 -7.55
CA SER A 41 4.19 -12.31 -6.61
C SER A 41 3.44 -13.12 -5.58
N LYS A 42 4.04 -14.23 -5.12
CA LYS A 42 3.57 -15.00 -3.95
C LYS A 42 4.08 -14.44 -2.62
N SER A 43 5.04 -13.51 -2.66
CA SER A 43 5.69 -12.98 -1.46
C SER A 43 4.93 -11.79 -0.87
N ILE A 44 4.85 -11.76 0.46
CA ILE A 44 4.40 -10.61 1.24
C ILE A 44 5.61 -9.75 1.56
N THR A 45 5.48 -8.44 1.45
CA THR A 45 6.52 -7.49 1.83
C THR A 45 5.98 -6.56 2.91
N GLY A 46 6.73 -6.46 4.02
CA GLY A 46 6.52 -5.44 5.03
C GLY A 46 7.47 -4.27 4.81
N GLU A 47 6.97 -3.04 4.92
CA GLU A 47 7.78 -1.83 4.89
C GLU A 47 7.57 -1.02 6.18
N ASN A 48 8.63 -0.36 6.65
CA ASN A 48 8.54 0.66 7.70
C ASN A 48 7.66 1.83 7.22
N LEU A 49 6.81 2.37 8.09
CA LEU A 49 5.87 3.45 7.73
C LEU A 49 6.53 4.67 7.08
N THR A 50 7.75 5.06 7.49
CA THR A 50 8.47 6.20 6.92
C THR A 50 8.91 5.95 5.47
N ILE A 51 9.42 4.76 5.19
CA ILE A 51 9.81 4.34 3.84
C ILE A 51 8.54 4.20 2.98
N PHE A 52 7.51 3.58 3.55
CA PHE A 52 6.22 3.39 2.89
C PHE A 52 5.57 4.73 2.55
N ARG A 53 5.62 5.74 3.42
CA ARG A 53 5.06 7.08 3.17
C ARG A 53 5.63 7.71 1.90
N LYS A 54 6.94 7.60 1.66
CA LYS A 54 7.58 8.08 0.43
C LYS A 54 7.11 7.31 -0.80
N TRP A 55 6.86 6.02 -0.66
CA TRP A 55 6.31 5.21 -1.74
C TRP A 55 4.84 5.54 -2.00
N LEU A 56 4.03 5.72 -0.96
CA LEU A 56 2.59 5.98 -1.03
C LEU A 56 2.26 7.35 -1.64
N LEU A 57 3.13 8.35 -1.45
CA LEU A 57 3.06 9.60 -2.20
C LEU A 57 3.00 9.28 -3.70
N ASP A 58 2.01 9.84 -4.40
CA ASP A 58 1.71 9.60 -5.82
C ASP A 58 1.17 8.21 -6.18
N ALA A 59 0.94 7.34 -5.19
CA ALA A 59 0.16 6.13 -5.39
C ALA A 59 -1.33 6.50 -5.51
N LYS A 60 -2.06 5.76 -6.35
CA LYS A 60 -3.50 5.87 -6.53
C LYS A 60 -4.16 4.55 -6.18
N VAL A 61 -5.39 4.61 -5.67
CA VAL A 61 -6.24 3.42 -5.55
C VAL A 61 -6.70 3.02 -6.95
N VAL A 62 -6.62 1.73 -7.24
CA VAL A 62 -7.24 1.13 -8.43
C VAL A 62 -8.40 0.31 -7.91
N GLU A 63 -9.62 0.76 -8.18
CA GLU A 63 -10.79 -0.07 -7.99
C GLU A 63 -10.74 -1.21 -9.01
N ASN A 64 -10.95 -2.42 -8.51
CA ASN A 64 -11.17 -3.59 -9.34
C ASN A 64 -12.66 -3.69 -9.63
#